data_AF-A0A968FWI4-F1
#
_entry.id   AF-A0A968FWI4-F1
#
_cell.length_a   1.000
_cell.length_b   1.000
_cell.length_c   1.000
_cell.angle_alpha   90.00
_cell.angle_beta   90.00
_cell.angle_gamma   90.00
#
_symmetry.space_group_name_H-M   'P 1'
#
loop_
_entity.id
_entity.type
_entity.pdbx_description
1 polymer ?
#
loop_
_entity_poly.entity_id
_entity_poly.type
_entity_poly.pdbx_seq_one_letter_code
_entity_poly.pdbx_strand_id
1 'polypeptide(L)'
;EGDSRQFQASVHFIAHDADLAMLNVDDEAFFKETRPLPFAEALPDLNEDVLVLGYPLGGNRLSVTKGIVSRLDHSTYSHSGIDYHLVLQVDAAINPGNSGGPVMYDGRVVGLAFQGLAWADNIGFAIPLPVINHFLDDIRDGTYHGYPELGAAYVKTQNPALRKDLGLGPDHTGVVLSYIDPYGAARGRLEPGDVLIDINNLDISNDGDIDLGGSRFPFTELIERMQWGDEVRFGIWRKGRPRKIRLSLDNPPDPFVFRKQYDDPPEYLVRGGLVFSPMSSEFLESLKRKSSDRRIQYLFYAYDYAKRDGLHLGRDGFIVLINRLPHPVNSYAESFVNGLVSTVNGVRIRDLQSLKAALDSPRD
;
A
#
# COMPACT_ATOMS: atom_id res chain seq x y z
N GLU A 1 5.15 3.73 35.12
CA GLU A 1 4.83 2.33 35.50
C GLU A 1 4.08 2.33 36.82
N GLY A 2 3.13 1.40 37.00
CA GLY A 2 2.53 1.15 38.32
C GLY A 2 1.14 1.74 38.57
N ASP A 3 0.47 2.32 37.57
CA ASP A 3 -0.98 2.53 37.65
C ASP A 3 -1.69 1.25 37.18
N SER A 4 -2.53 0.69 38.05
CA SER A 4 -3.32 -0.52 37.76
C SER A 4 -4.61 -0.24 36.99
N ARG A 5 -5.01 1.03 36.88
CA ARG A 5 -6.22 1.43 36.16
C ARG A 5 -6.01 1.22 34.65
N GLN A 6 -7.05 0.73 33.99
CA GLN A 6 -7.14 0.72 32.53
C GLN A 6 -8.02 1.89 32.11
N PHE A 7 -7.55 2.66 31.14
CA PHE A 7 -8.27 3.79 30.59
C PHE A 7 -8.85 3.40 29.24
N GLN A 8 -10.10 3.75 29.01
CA GLN A 8 -10.72 3.54 27.71
C GLN A 8 -10.13 4.53 26.71
N ALA A 9 -9.64 4.01 25.59
CA ALA A 9 -9.22 4.80 24.44
C ALA A 9 -10.21 4.60 23.29
N SER A 10 -10.33 5.60 22.44
CA SER A 10 -11.01 5.52 21.15
C SER A 10 -10.02 5.74 20.02
N VAL A 11 -10.23 5.08 18.90
CA VAL A 11 -9.45 5.34 17.69
C VAL A 11 -9.92 6.65 17.06
N HIS A 12 -9.00 7.58 16.81
CA HIS A 12 -9.28 8.88 16.21
C HIS A 12 -9.00 8.87 14.70
N PHE A 13 -7.86 8.31 14.28
CA PHE A 13 -7.50 8.09 12.87
C PHE A 13 -6.82 6.74 12.69
N ILE A 14 -6.98 6.15 11.51
CA ILE A 14 -6.29 4.92 11.10
C ILE A 14 -5.75 5.11 9.68
N ALA A 15 -4.50 4.68 9.48
CA ALA A 15 -3.84 4.54 8.20
C ALA A 15 -3.44 3.07 8.01
N HIS A 16 -4.26 2.31 7.27
CA HIS A 16 -4.02 0.87 7.10
C HIS A 16 -2.87 0.55 6.14
N ASP A 17 -2.62 1.40 5.15
CA ASP A 17 -1.47 1.35 4.26
C ASP A 17 -0.14 1.54 5.01
N ALA A 18 -0.11 2.46 5.97
CA ALA A 18 1.07 2.78 6.78
C ALA A 18 1.14 2.09 8.16
N ASP A 19 0.18 1.23 8.51
CA ASP A 19 0.03 0.59 9.83
C ASP A 19 0.16 1.57 11.01
N LEU A 20 -0.53 2.71 10.92
CA LEU A 20 -0.55 3.76 11.95
C LEU A 20 -1.98 3.99 12.46
N ALA A 21 -2.08 4.33 13.73
CA ALA A 21 -3.33 4.80 14.33
C ALA A 21 -3.05 5.91 15.33
N MET A 22 -3.92 6.92 15.34
CA MET A 22 -3.98 7.93 16.39
C MET A 22 -5.10 7.56 17.36
N LEU A 23 -4.79 7.52 18.65
CA LEU A 23 -5.76 7.22 19.70
C LEU A 23 -6.07 8.47 20.51
N ASN A 24 -7.29 8.55 21.02
CA ASN A 24 -7.74 9.55 21.98
C ASN A 24 -8.13 8.89 23.31
N VAL A 25 -7.86 9.57 24.42
CA VAL A 25 -8.27 9.16 25.77
C VAL A 25 -8.94 10.36 26.42
N ASP A 26 -10.24 10.26 26.72
CA ASP A 26 -11.00 11.40 27.24
C ASP A 26 -10.74 11.66 28.73
N ASP A 27 -10.30 10.64 29.49
CA ASP A 27 -10.03 10.79 30.92
C ASP A 27 -8.71 11.53 31.16
N GLU A 28 -8.80 12.81 31.53
CA GLU A 28 -7.64 13.66 31.85
C GLU A 28 -6.71 13.06 32.92
N ALA A 29 -7.21 12.18 33.79
CA ALA A 29 -6.40 11.52 34.79
C ALA A 29 -5.33 10.60 34.18
N PHE A 30 -5.52 10.13 32.94
CA PHE A 30 -4.51 9.41 32.18
C PHE A 30 -3.27 10.26 31.92
N PHE A 31 -3.45 11.55 31.62
CA PHE A 31 -2.35 12.44 31.24
C PHE A 31 -1.62 13.08 32.42
N LYS A 32 -2.16 12.93 33.65
CA LYS A 32 -1.52 13.44 34.85
C LYS A 32 -0.11 12.85 34.98
N GLU A 33 0.90 13.71 35.06
CA GLU A 33 2.34 13.35 35.15
C GLU A 33 2.92 12.66 33.90
N THR A 34 2.18 12.60 32.79
CA THR A 34 2.73 12.16 31.51
C THR A 34 3.47 13.31 30.81
N ARG A 35 4.50 12.96 30.04
CA ARG A 35 5.21 13.91 29.17
C ARG A 35 5.24 13.32 27.76
N PRO A 36 4.83 14.07 26.72
CA PRO A 36 4.95 13.60 25.36
C PRO A 36 6.43 13.39 25.02
N LEU A 37 6.72 12.34 24.26
CA LEU A 37 8.07 12.08 23.79
C LEU A 37 8.38 13.02 22.60
N PRO A 38 9.51 13.74 22.62
CA PRO A 38 9.89 14.57 21.48
C PRO A 38 10.30 13.70 20.30
N PHE A 39 9.98 14.13 19.09
CA PHE A 39 10.52 13.52 17.87
C PHE A 39 11.95 14.01 17.61
N ALA A 40 12.72 13.19 16.92
CA ALA A 40 14.00 13.60 16.36
C ALA A 40 13.81 14.51 15.14
N GLU A 41 14.78 15.37 14.86
CA GLU A 41 14.75 16.24 13.67
C GLU A 41 15.16 15.48 12.39
N ALA A 42 15.97 14.44 12.55
CA ALA A 42 16.44 13.58 11.48
C ALA A 42 16.47 12.12 11.94
N LEU A 43 16.48 11.20 10.97
CA LEU A 43 16.76 9.80 11.26
C LEU A 43 18.23 9.64 11.68
N PRO A 44 18.52 8.68 12.57
CA PRO A 44 19.88 8.33 12.95
C PRO A 44 20.64 7.72 11.77
N ASP A 45 21.96 7.93 11.74
CA ASP A 45 22.85 7.28 10.78
C ASP A 45 22.92 5.76 11.00
N LEU A 46 23.41 5.04 9.99
CA LEU A 46 23.69 3.61 10.13
C LEU A 46 24.68 3.38 11.28
N ASN A 47 24.50 2.27 12.00
CA ASN A 47 25.32 1.85 13.14
C ASN A 47 25.17 2.71 14.42
N GLU A 48 24.22 3.64 14.46
CA GLU A 48 23.86 4.37 15.68
C GLU A 48 22.97 3.51 16.60
N ASP A 49 23.18 3.65 17.92
CA ASP A 49 22.46 2.92 18.96
C ASP A 49 21.00 3.39 19.07
N VAL A 50 20.05 2.44 19.14
CA VAL A 50 18.63 2.70 19.36
C VAL A 50 18.06 1.84 20.47
N LEU A 51 17.02 2.36 21.14
CA LEU A 51 16.23 1.63 22.13
C LEU A 51 14.82 1.41 21.61
N VAL A 52 14.29 0.20 21.75
CA VAL A 52 12.88 -0.11 21.48
C VAL A 52 12.19 -0.37 22.80
N LEU A 53 11.10 0.36 23.06
CA LEU A 53 10.34 0.27 24.30
C LEU A 53 8.94 -0.28 24.01
N GLY A 54 8.47 -1.24 24.81
CA GLY A 54 7.16 -1.84 24.60
C GLY A 54 6.75 -2.83 25.67
N TYR A 55 5.59 -3.47 25.50
CA TYR A 55 5.03 -4.46 26.43
C TYR A 55 4.89 -5.82 25.72
N PRO A 56 5.88 -6.73 25.81
CA PRO A 56 5.86 -7.97 25.06
C PRO A 56 4.75 -8.90 25.57
N LEU A 57 4.26 -9.75 24.67
CA LEU A 57 3.17 -10.67 24.95
C LEU A 57 3.50 -11.57 26.16
N GLY A 58 2.57 -11.66 27.10
CA GLY A 58 2.71 -12.45 28.33
C GLY A 58 3.26 -11.69 29.54
N GLY A 59 3.57 -10.39 29.40
CA GLY A 59 3.99 -9.51 30.49
C GLY A 59 3.16 -8.23 30.59
N ASN A 60 3.20 -7.57 31.75
CA ASN A 60 2.59 -6.25 32.00
C ASN A 60 3.62 -5.22 32.49
N ARG A 61 4.90 -5.52 32.31
CA ARG A 61 6.04 -4.64 32.64
C ARG A 61 6.67 -4.12 31.37
N LEU A 62 7.23 -2.92 31.45
CA LEU A 62 7.94 -2.33 30.32
C LEU A 62 9.17 -3.19 29.98
N SER A 63 9.32 -3.49 28.70
CA SER A 63 10.52 -4.09 28.14
C SER A 63 11.30 -3.04 27.37
N VAL A 64 12.63 -3.12 27.47
CA VAL A 64 13.55 -2.29 26.71
C VAL A 64 14.53 -3.22 26.00
N THR A 65 14.58 -3.14 24.68
CA THR A 65 15.59 -3.82 23.87
C THR A 65 16.49 -2.78 23.23
N LYS A 66 17.79 -3.08 23.16
CA LYS A 66 18.80 -2.21 22.55
C LYS A 66 19.33 -2.89 21.29
N GLY A 67 19.58 -2.08 20.27
CA GLY A 67 20.26 -2.48 19.05
C GLY A 67 20.84 -1.26 18.34
N ILE A 68 21.11 -1.39 17.06
CA ILE A 68 21.59 -0.35 16.17
C ILE A 68 20.67 -0.19 14.95
N VAL A 69 20.80 0.96 14.29
CA VAL A 69 20.28 1.16 12.94
C VAL A 69 21.08 0.31 11.95
N SER A 70 20.44 -0.68 11.36
CA SER A 70 21.09 -1.58 10.40
C SER A 70 20.96 -1.10 8.96
N ARG A 71 19.78 -0.58 8.59
CA ARG A 71 19.48 -0.16 7.22
C ARG A 71 18.27 0.77 7.20
N LEU A 72 18.25 1.68 6.23
CA LEU A 72 17.04 2.36 5.78
C LEU A 72 16.69 1.79 4.41
N ASP A 73 15.47 1.25 4.26
CA ASP A 73 15.05 0.54 3.06
C ASP A 73 13.55 0.75 2.85
N HIS A 74 12.98 0.15 1.81
CA HIS A 74 11.55 0.06 1.63
C HIS A 74 11.07 -1.38 1.75
N SER A 75 9.86 -1.59 2.25
CA SER A 75 9.30 -2.93 2.39
C SER A 75 7.78 -2.91 2.30
N THR A 76 7.20 -4.05 1.95
CA THR A 76 5.75 -4.23 2.01
C THR A 76 5.31 -4.26 3.47
N TYR A 77 4.35 -3.39 3.81
CA TYR A 77 3.78 -3.34 5.14
C TYR A 77 2.86 -4.54 5.32
N SER A 78 3.08 -5.37 6.35
CA SER A 78 2.37 -6.64 6.51
C SER A 78 0.87 -6.48 6.78
N HIS A 79 0.47 -5.40 7.45
CA HIS A 79 -0.93 -5.10 7.72
C HIS A 79 -1.72 -4.98 6.41
N SER A 80 -1.32 -4.05 5.53
CA SER A 80 -1.90 -3.90 4.20
C SER A 80 -1.63 -5.08 3.26
N GLY A 81 -0.42 -5.64 3.31
CA GLY A 81 0.03 -6.74 2.48
C GLY A 81 0.36 -6.36 1.04
N ILE A 82 0.24 -5.08 0.67
CA ILE A 82 0.50 -4.59 -0.68
C ILE A 82 1.23 -3.25 -0.71
N ASP A 83 1.00 -2.37 0.27
CA ASP A 83 1.60 -1.03 0.27
C ASP A 83 3.08 -1.09 0.70
N TYR A 84 3.92 -0.30 0.04
CA TYR A 84 5.37 -0.41 0.05
C TYR A 84 6.00 0.93 0.45
N HIS A 85 6.31 1.08 1.74
CA HIS A 85 6.83 2.33 2.29
C HIS A 85 8.20 2.16 2.91
N LEU A 86 8.80 3.28 3.29
CA LEU A 86 10.07 3.33 3.99
C LEU A 86 9.99 2.57 5.33
N VAL A 87 11.03 1.80 5.64
CA VAL A 87 11.21 1.07 6.91
C VAL A 87 12.61 1.30 7.45
N LEU A 88 12.71 1.50 8.77
CA LEU A 88 13.97 1.51 9.49
C LEU A 88 14.26 0.10 10.01
N GLN A 89 15.27 -0.56 9.47
CA GLN A 89 15.73 -1.85 9.97
C GLN A 89 16.64 -1.64 11.18
N VAL A 90 16.36 -2.36 12.26
CA VAL A 90 17.15 -2.39 13.49
C VAL A 90 17.49 -3.83 13.86
N ASP A 91 18.60 -4.04 14.57
CA ASP A 91 18.96 -5.36 15.11
C ASP A 91 18.49 -5.57 16.57
N ALA A 92 17.66 -4.66 17.07
CA ALA A 92 16.96 -4.82 18.35
C ALA A 92 15.84 -5.85 18.22
N ALA A 93 15.64 -6.67 19.26
CA ALA A 93 14.55 -7.63 19.29
C ALA A 93 13.18 -6.92 19.30
N ILE A 94 12.36 -7.20 18.28
CA ILE A 94 10.97 -6.78 18.16
C ILE A 94 10.10 -8.04 18.20
N ASN A 95 9.30 -8.16 19.25
CA ASN A 95 8.39 -9.29 19.49
C ASN A 95 6.94 -8.81 19.50
N PRO A 96 5.95 -9.70 19.27
CA PRO A 96 4.54 -9.38 19.48
C PRO A 96 4.31 -8.73 20.85
N GLY A 97 3.57 -7.61 20.85
CA GLY A 97 3.33 -6.76 22.02
C GLY A 97 4.23 -5.53 22.12
N ASN A 98 5.43 -5.54 21.51
CA ASN A 98 6.26 -4.33 21.42
C ASN A 98 5.89 -3.46 20.20
N SER A 99 5.22 -4.02 19.19
CA SER A 99 4.70 -3.27 18.04
C SER A 99 3.80 -2.11 18.50
N GLY A 100 3.95 -0.95 17.88
CA GLY A 100 3.36 0.33 18.28
C GLY A 100 4.16 1.10 19.33
N GLY A 101 5.14 0.47 20.00
CA GLY A 101 6.03 1.13 20.95
C GLY A 101 7.10 1.99 20.26
N PRO A 102 7.64 3.03 20.94
CA PRO A 102 8.60 3.94 20.32
C PRO A 102 9.99 3.31 20.15
N VAL A 103 10.62 3.63 19.03
CA VAL A 103 12.06 3.48 18.80
C VAL A 103 12.73 4.82 19.10
N MET A 104 13.69 4.80 20.01
CA MET A 104 14.31 5.99 20.58
C MET A 104 15.80 6.09 20.20
N TYR A 105 16.22 7.30 19.84
CA TYR A 105 17.60 7.71 19.61
C TYR A 105 17.84 9.03 20.36
N ASP A 106 18.89 9.09 21.19
CA ASP A 106 19.23 10.28 21.99
C ASP A 106 18.02 10.90 22.74
N GLY A 107 17.20 10.04 23.36
CA GLY A 107 16.01 10.47 24.11
C GLY A 107 14.84 10.98 23.26
N ARG A 108 14.89 10.82 21.93
CA ARG A 108 13.86 11.26 20.98
C ARG A 108 13.33 10.09 20.16
N VAL A 109 12.06 10.15 19.75
CA VAL A 109 11.44 9.14 18.89
C VAL A 109 11.97 9.29 17.47
N VAL A 110 12.42 8.17 16.89
CA VAL A 110 12.85 8.06 15.48
C VAL A 110 11.97 7.13 14.66
N GLY A 111 11.07 6.39 15.32
CA GLY A 111 10.10 5.53 14.68
C GLY A 111 9.21 4.80 15.68
N LEU A 112 8.32 3.95 15.16
CA LEU A 112 7.49 3.03 15.94
C LEU A 112 7.84 1.59 15.57
N ALA A 113 8.01 0.72 16.57
CA ALA A 113 8.23 -0.70 16.33
C ALA A 113 7.05 -1.28 15.56
N PHE A 114 7.32 -2.08 14.52
CA PHE A 114 6.30 -2.51 13.57
C PHE A 114 6.24 -4.03 13.48
N GLN A 115 7.12 -4.62 12.67
CA GLN A 115 7.14 -6.05 12.40
C GLN A 115 8.55 -6.61 12.58
N GLY A 116 8.64 -7.83 13.10
CA GLY A 116 9.83 -8.66 12.98
C GLY A 116 9.67 -9.66 11.82
N LEU A 117 10.76 -10.12 11.24
CA LEU A 117 10.70 -11.26 10.32
C LEU A 117 10.69 -12.55 11.14
N ALA A 118 9.55 -13.23 11.21
CA ALA A 118 9.39 -14.45 12.03
C ALA A 118 10.36 -15.60 11.67
N TRP A 119 11.01 -15.54 10.51
CA TRP A 119 11.98 -16.53 10.02
C TRP A 119 13.43 -16.04 10.05
N ALA A 120 13.70 -14.82 10.53
CA ALA A 120 15.05 -14.27 10.64
C ALA A 120 15.32 -13.76 12.06
N ASP A 121 16.46 -14.17 12.62
CA ASP A 121 16.91 -13.69 13.93
C ASP A 121 17.48 -12.28 13.81
N ASN A 122 17.24 -11.44 14.83
CA ASN A 122 17.79 -10.08 14.96
C ASN A 122 17.50 -9.15 13.77
N ILE A 123 16.35 -9.30 13.13
CA ILE A 123 15.85 -8.33 12.14
C ILE A 123 14.50 -7.80 12.62
N GLY A 124 14.52 -6.58 13.15
CA GLY A 124 13.33 -5.79 13.47
C GLY A 124 13.14 -4.66 12.47
N PHE A 125 11.89 -4.30 12.22
CA PHE A 125 11.53 -3.11 11.45
C PHE A 125 10.75 -2.13 12.31
N ALA A 126 11.00 -0.86 12.04
CA ALA A 126 10.24 0.25 12.59
C ALA A 126 9.71 1.14 11.46
N ILE A 127 8.51 1.69 11.68
CA ILE A 127 7.92 2.75 10.87
C ILE A 127 8.68 4.03 11.18
N PRO A 128 9.44 4.61 10.24
CA PRO A 128 10.34 5.71 10.52
C PRO A 128 9.61 7.06 10.56
N LEU A 129 10.25 8.08 11.14
CA LEU A 129 9.69 9.43 11.23
C LEU A 129 9.13 10.01 9.92
N PRO A 130 9.73 9.83 8.72
CA PRO A 130 9.13 10.33 7.49
C PRO A 130 7.71 9.78 7.24
N VAL A 131 7.46 8.51 7.56
CA VAL A 131 6.14 7.88 7.41
C VAL A 131 5.17 8.40 8.49
N ILE A 132 5.66 8.52 9.74
CA ILE A 132 4.85 9.08 10.84
C ILE A 132 4.46 10.53 10.55
N ASN A 133 5.41 11.35 10.10
CA ASN A 133 5.16 12.76 9.79
C ASN A 133 4.24 12.91 8.59
N HIS A 134 4.36 12.06 7.56
CA HIS A 134 3.42 12.03 6.44
C HIS A 134 1.98 11.82 6.94
N PHE A 135 1.76 10.78 7.75
CA PHE A 135 0.46 10.50 8.36
C PHE A 135 -0.06 11.67 9.21
N LEU A 136 0.79 12.24 10.07
CA LEU A 136 0.41 13.35 10.95
C LEU A 136 0.11 14.64 10.19
N ASP A 137 0.81 14.88 9.07
CA ASP A 137 0.58 16.03 8.19
C ASP A 137 -0.74 15.86 7.40
N ASP A 138 -1.01 14.65 6.91
CA ASP A 138 -2.20 14.31 6.12
C ASP A 138 -3.49 14.53 6.92
N ILE A 139 -3.56 13.99 8.14
CA ILE A 139 -4.76 14.08 8.99
C ILE A 139 -5.03 15.48 9.58
N ARG A 140 -4.21 16.50 9.29
CA ARG A 140 -4.37 17.85 9.88
C ARG A 140 -5.67 18.52 9.50
N ASP A 141 -6.21 18.21 8.33
CA ASP A 141 -7.50 18.74 7.88
C ASP A 141 -8.69 17.91 8.38
N GLY A 142 -8.43 16.85 9.15
CA GLY A 142 -9.43 15.97 9.70
C GLY A 142 -9.77 14.76 8.82
N THR A 143 -9.05 14.55 7.71
CA THR A 143 -9.25 13.40 6.80
C THR A 143 -7.92 12.71 6.51
N TYR A 144 -7.91 11.38 6.47
CA TYR A 144 -6.77 10.62 5.97
C TYR A 144 -6.96 10.35 4.47
N HIS A 145 -6.07 10.85 3.63
CA HIS A 145 -6.10 10.68 2.17
C HIS A 145 -5.20 9.55 1.69
N GLY A 146 -4.24 9.13 2.51
CA GLY A 146 -3.31 8.05 2.18
C GLY A 146 -2.15 8.50 1.30
N TYR A 147 -1.33 7.52 0.90
CA TYR A 147 -0.16 7.77 0.06
C TYR A 147 -0.55 8.00 -1.42
N PRO A 148 -0.01 9.05 -2.08
CA PRO A 148 -0.22 9.22 -3.51
C PRO A 148 0.56 8.22 -4.36
N GLU A 149 -0.05 7.73 -5.44
CA GLU A 149 0.60 6.84 -6.39
C GLU A 149 0.85 7.51 -7.75
N LEU A 150 2.10 7.46 -8.22
CA LEU A 150 2.39 7.85 -9.61
C LEU A 150 1.65 6.95 -10.61
N GLY A 151 1.49 5.66 -10.28
CA GLY A 151 0.88 4.65 -11.16
C GLY A 151 1.67 4.45 -12.45
N ALA A 152 2.97 4.17 -12.32
CA ALA A 152 3.83 3.85 -13.44
C ALA A 152 4.85 2.77 -13.07
N ALA A 153 5.18 1.90 -14.01
CA ALA A 153 6.32 0.99 -13.88
C ALA A 153 7.46 1.47 -14.77
N TYR A 154 8.69 1.23 -14.34
CA TYR A 154 9.88 1.66 -15.06
C TYR A 154 10.92 0.54 -15.17
N VAL A 155 11.85 0.74 -16.10
CA VAL A 155 13.04 -0.08 -16.30
C VAL A 155 14.28 0.81 -16.18
N LYS A 156 15.28 0.32 -15.45
CA LYS A 156 16.57 0.97 -15.25
C LYS A 156 17.34 1.04 -16.56
N THR A 157 17.95 2.19 -16.88
CA THR A 157 18.69 2.39 -18.14
C THR A 157 20.19 2.16 -18.00
N GLN A 158 20.62 1.22 -17.15
CA GLN A 158 22.04 0.88 -16.97
C GLN A 158 22.66 0.23 -18.22
N ASN A 159 21.86 -0.41 -19.07
CA ASN A 159 22.31 -1.04 -20.30
C ASN A 159 22.62 0.02 -21.39
N PRO A 160 23.86 0.09 -21.93
CA PRO A 160 24.21 1.09 -22.94
C PRO A 160 23.45 0.94 -24.27
N ALA A 161 23.09 -0.28 -24.68
CA ALA A 161 22.32 -0.52 -25.90
C ALA A 161 20.88 0.01 -25.75
N LEU A 162 20.26 -0.16 -24.58
CA LEU A 162 18.95 0.43 -24.27
C LEU A 162 19.00 1.96 -24.34
N ARG A 163 20.02 2.59 -23.72
CA ARG A 163 20.19 4.06 -23.79
C ARG A 163 20.34 4.55 -25.24
N LYS A 164 21.10 3.82 -26.06
CA LYS A 164 21.29 4.13 -27.48
C LYS A 164 19.97 4.01 -28.26
N ASP A 165 19.17 2.98 -28.01
CA ASP A 165 17.87 2.77 -28.65
C ASP A 165 16.86 3.88 -28.30
N LEU A 166 16.86 4.31 -27.03
CA LEU A 166 16.07 5.45 -26.55
C LEU A 166 16.56 6.81 -27.10
N GLY A 167 17.70 6.82 -27.78
CA GLY A 167 18.37 8.05 -28.23
C GLY A 167 18.76 8.98 -27.08
N LEU A 168 18.94 8.43 -25.87
CA LEU A 168 19.29 9.20 -24.68
C LEU A 168 20.73 9.68 -24.82
N GLY A 169 20.94 11.01 -24.79
CA GLY A 169 22.27 11.61 -24.88
C GLY A 169 23.23 11.10 -23.80
N PRO A 170 24.55 11.15 -24.04
CA PRO A 170 25.54 10.70 -23.06
C PRO A 170 25.45 11.45 -21.72
N ASP A 171 25.02 12.72 -21.79
CA ASP A 171 24.88 13.66 -20.66
C ASP A 171 23.57 13.50 -19.88
N HIS A 172 22.73 12.53 -20.25
CA HIS A 172 21.46 12.27 -19.58
C HIS A 172 21.43 10.87 -18.96
N THR A 173 20.88 10.81 -17.75
CA THR A 173 20.56 9.59 -17.01
C THR A 173 19.06 9.54 -16.74
N GLY A 174 18.55 8.37 -16.35
CA GLY A 174 17.15 8.27 -15.95
C GLY A 174 16.63 6.86 -15.91
N VAL A 175 15.30 6.73 -15.90
CA VAL A 175 14.60 5.45 -16.03
C VAL A 175 13.54 5.53 -17.11
N VAL A 176 13.36 4.47 -17.90
CA VAL A 176 12.34 4.45 -18.95
C VAL A 176 11.04 3.86 -18.42
N LEU A 177 9.92 4.54 -18.64
CA LEU A 177 8.59 4.06 -18.26
C LEU A 177 8.19 2.90 -19.18
N SER A 178 7.85 1.76 -18.58
CA SER A 178 7.40 0.56 -19.29
C SER A 178 5.89 0.39 -19.26
N TYR A 179 5.21 1.00 -18.29
CA TYR A 179 3.77 0.91 -18.11
C TYR A 179 3.25 2.16 -17.40
N ILE A 180 2.03 2.58 -17.75
CA ILE A 180 1.27 3.62 -17.07
C ILE A 180 -0.05 2.99 -16.64
N ASP A 181 -0.35 3.06 -15.35
CA ASP A 181 -1.62 2.61 -14.80
C ASP A 181 -2.73 3.56 -15.29
N PRO A 182 -3.79 3.04 -15.94
CA PRO A 182 -4.93 3.87 -16.34
C PRO A 182 -5.65 4.54 -15.17
N TYR A 183 -5.43 4.07 -13.94
CA TYR A 183 -5.96 4.62 -12.69
C TYR A 183 -4.86 5.27 -11.81
N GLY A 184 -3.71 5.63 -12.40
CA GLY A 184 -2.65 6.36 -11.70
C GLY A 184 -2.64 7.87 -11.95
N ALA A 185 -1.87 8.60 -11.17
CA ALA A 185 -1.63 10.04 -11.38
C ALA A 185 -0.94 10.35 -12.73
N ALA A 186 -0.11 9.41 -13.23
CA ALA A 186 0.58 9.52 -14.50
C ALA A 186 -0.36 9.43 -15.73
N ARG A 187 -1.61 8.96 -15.56
CA ARG A 187 -2.55 8.70 -16.67
C ARG A 187 -2.73 9.92 -17.58
N GLY A 188 -2.54 9.72 -18.88
CA GLY A 188 -2.71 10.79 -19.88
C GLY A 188 -1.70 11.94 -19.79
N ARG A 189 -0.71 11.88 -18.89
CA ARG A 189 0.36 12.88 -18.74
C ARG A 189 1.72 12.32 -19.17
N LEU A 190 2.00 11.08 -18.75
CA LEU A 190 3.18 10.31 -19.13
C LEU A 190 2.77 9.16 -20.06
N GLU A 191 3.73 8.66 -20.82
CA GLU A 191 3.52 7.59 -21.80
C GLU A 191 4.63 6.53 -21.65
N PRO A 192 4.34 5.24 -21.91
CA PRO A 192 5.39 4.24 -22.04
C PRO A 192 6.44 4.66 -23.08
N GLY A 193 7.72 4.49 -22.76
CA GLY A 193 8.86 4.94 -23.56
C GLY A 193 9.41 6.31 -23.18
N ASP A 194 8.72 7.08 -22.32
CA ASP A 194 9.32 8.26 -21.70
C ASP A 194 10.48 7.87 -20.80
N VAL A 195 11.59 8.60 -20.87
CA VAL A 195 12.65 8.49 -19.87
C VAL A 195 12.47 9.61 -18.85
N LEU A 196 12.23 9.27 -17.59
CA LEU A 196 12.27 10.24 -16.49
C LEU A 196 13.74 10.57 -16.20
N ILE A 197 14.14 11.83 -16.38
CA ILE A 197 15.53 12.28 -16.24
C ILE A 197 15.74 13.13 -14.99
N ASP A 198 14.71 13.84 -14.51
CA ASP A 198 14.73 14.53 -13.22
C ASP A 198 13.33 14.56 -12.58
N ILE A 199 13.29 14.66 -11.26
CA ILE A 199 12.07 14.87 -10.46
C ILE A 199 12.29 16.06 -9.52
N ASN A 200 11.43 17.07 -9.59
CA ASN A 200 11.54 18.30 -8.80
C ASN A 200 12.95 18.94 -8.83
N ASN A 201 13.63 18.86 -9.98
CA ASN A 201 15.00 19.31 -10.23
C ASN A 201 16.11 18.46 -9.55
N LEU A 202 15.81 17.24 -9.12
CA LEU A 202 16.80 16.25 -8.71
C LEU A 202 17.00 15.26 -9.86
N ASP A 203 18.23 15.12 -10.32
CA ASP A 203 18.59 14.21 -11.42
C ASP A 203 18.33 12.76 -11.01
N ILE A 204 17.67 12.01 -11.90
CA ILE A 204 17.41 10.58 -11.73
C ILE A 204 18.56 9.81 -12.39
N SER A 205 19.27 9.00 -11.62
CA SER A 205 20.34 8.15 -12.13
C SER A 205 19.81 6.90 -12.85
N ASN A 206 20.68 6.22 -13.59
CA ASN A 206 20.29 5.07 -14.43
C ASN A 206 19.73 3.87 -13.64
N ASP A 207 20.01 3.80 -12.34
CA ASP A 207 19.47 2.82 -11.39
C ASP A 207 18.15 3.23 -10.75
N GLY A 208 17.67 4.46 -11.03
CA GLY A 208 16.43 5.03 -10.51
C GLY A 208 16.57 5.82 -9.23
N ASP A 209 17.79 6.08 -8.76
CA ASP A 209 17.99 6.83 -7.53
C ASP A 209 18.11 8.35 -7.78
N ILE A 210 17.91 9.12 -6.72
CA ILE A 210 18.16 10.55 -6.61
C ILE A 210 19.04 10.80 -5.38
N ASP A 211 19.77 11.92 -5.37
CA ASP A 211 20.37 12.44 -4.15
C ASP A 211 19.31 13.25 -3.38
N LEU A 212 18.93 12.73 -2.22
CA LEU A 212 17.99 13.38 -1.31
C LEU A 212 18.71 13.67 0.02
N GLY A 213 19.24 14.88 0.14
CA GLY A 213 19.91 15.33 1.37
C GLY A 213 21.27 14.67 1.62
N GLY A 214 22.02 14.32 0.56
CA GLY A 214 23.33 13.68 0.65
C GLY A 214 23.28 12.15 0.71
N SER A 215 22.09 11.57 0.63
CA SER A 215 21.85 10.12 0.62
C SER A 215 21.13 9.70 -0.65
N ARG A 216 21.43 8.50 -1.15
CA ARG A 216 20.79 7.96 -2.35
C ARG A 216 19.51 7.22 -2.00
N PHE A 217 18.41 7.61 -2.63
CA PHE A 217 17.12 6.93 -2.51
C PHE A 217 16.51 6.70 -3.88
N PRO A 218 15.68 5.67 -4.07
CA PRO A 218 14.84 5.57 -5.26
C PRO A 218 14.04 6.87 -5.44
N PHE A 219 13.88 7.36 -6.66
CA PHE A 219 13.14 8.61 -6.92
C PHE A 219 11.69 8.56 -6.40
N THR A 220 11.13 7.35 -6.26
CA THR A 220 9.81 7.10 -5.69
C THR A 220 9.71 7.52 -4.22
N GLU A 221 10.82 7.52 -3.46
CA GLU A 221 10.85 8.03 -2.09
C GLU A 221 10.47 9.51 -2.03
N LEU A 222 10.77 10.30 -3.06
CA LEU A 222 10.32 11.69 -3.10
C LEU A 222 8.81 11.79 -3.28
N ILE A 223 8.21 10.88 -4.05
CA ILE A 223 6.75 10.82 -4.23
C ILE A 223 6.08 10.38 -2.93
N GLU A 224 6.65 9.39 -2.24
CA GLU A 224 6.18 8.90 -0.92
C GLU A 224 6.20 9.99 0.16
N ARG A 225 7.06 11.01 0.02
CA ARG A 225 7.10 12.17 0.93
C ARG A 225 6.09 13.25 0.59
N MET A 226 5.42 13.16 -0.55
CA MET A 226 4.42 14.14 -0.99
C MET A 226 3.03 13.75 -0.48
N GLN A 227 2.19 14.76 -0.33
CA GLN A 227 0.81 14.58 0.10
C GLN A 227 -0.11 14.39 -1.11
N TRP A 228 -1.29 13.82 -0.85
CA TRP A 228 -2.35 13.77 -1.84
C TRP A 228 -2.65 15.17 -2.38
N GLY A 229 -2.76 15.30 -3.71
CA GLY A 229 -3.03 16.57 -4.39
C GLY A 229 -1.79 17.41 -4.70
N ASP A 230 -0.62 17.10 -4.13
CA ASP A 230 0.63 17.81 -4.44
C ASP A 230 1.00 17.75 -5.93
N GLU A 231 1.70 18.78 -6.43
CA GLU A 231 2.20 18.80 -7.81
C GLU A 231 3.64 18.27 -7.89
N VAL A 232 3.84 17.19 -8.65
CA VAL A 232 5.18 16.69 -9.00
C VAL A 232 5.59 17.17 -10.38
N ARG A 233 6.87 17.57 -10.50
CA ARG A 233 7.45 18.00 -11.77
C ARG A 233 8.48 16.99 -12.23
N PHE A 234 8.38 16.56 -13.47
CA PHE A 234 9.37 15.69 -14.12
C PHE A 234 10.01 16.40 -15.30
N GLY A 235 11.34 16.33 -15.40
CA GLY A 235 12.00 16.37 -16.69
C GLY A 235 11.92 14.99 -17.33
N ILE A 236 11.53 14.97 -18.61
CA ILE A 236 11.45 13.73 -19.39
C ILE A 236 12.20 13.85 -20.72
N TRP A 237 12.67 12.73 -21.22
CA TRP A 237 13.13 12.57 -22.60
C TRP A 237 12.07 11.83 -23.41
N ARG A 238 11.48 12.50 -24.40
CA ARG A 238 10.46 11.92 -25.29
C ARG A 238 10.82 12.20 -26.74
N LYS A 239 10.97 11.14 -27.54
CA LYS A 239 11.25 11.22 -28.99
C LYS A 239 12.50 12.09 -29.30
N GLY A 240 13.58 11.86 -28.55
CA GLY A 240 14.87 12.52 -28.78
C GLY A 240 14.96 13.97 -28.28
N ARG A 241 14.02 14.44 -27.46
CA ARG A 241 14.00 15.82 -26.95
C ARG A 241 13.61 15.88 -25.47
N PRO A 242 14.22 16.77 -24.68
CA PRO A 242 13.81 17.01 -23.31
C PRO A 242 12.46 17.76 -23.27
N ARG A 243 11.64 17.44 -22.28
CA ARG A 243 10.37 18.12 -21.98
C ARG A 243 10.21 18.22 -20.46
N LYS A 244 9.39 19.18 -20.03
CA LYS A 244 8.97 19.28 -18.63
C LYS A 244 7.49 18.95 -18.54
N ILE A 245 7.14 18.02 -17.65
CA ILE A 245 5.77 17.62 -17.36
C ILE A 245 5.48 17.95 -15.90
N ARG A 246 4.25 18.36 -15.64
CA ARG A 246 3.72 18.55 -14.30
C ARG A 246 2.43 17.77 -14.20
N LEU A 247 2.22 17.12 -13.06
CA LEU A 247 0.98 16.41 -12.75
C LEU A 247 0.70 16.51 -11.25
N SER A 248 -0.58 16.52 -10.91
CA SER A 248 -1.03 16.41 -9.52
C SER A 248 -1.06 14.95 -9.14
N LEU A 249 -0.61 14.65 -7.92
CA LEU A 249 -0.62 13.33 -7.33
C LEU A 249 -2.01 13.02 -6.78
N ASP A 250 -2.90 12.59 -7.68
CA ASP A 250 -4.24 12.12 -7.36
C ASP A 250 -4.31 10.58 -7.38
N ASN A 251 -5.17 10.02 -6.52
CA ASN A 251 -5.50 8.59 -6.51
C ASN A 251 -6.92 8.43 -7.05
N PRO A 252 -7.13 8.42 -8.38
CA PRO A 252 -8.47 8.21 -8.92
C PRO A 252 -8.98 6.81 -8.52
N PRO A 253 -10.29 6.61 -8.40
CA PRO A 253 -10.85 5.32 -8.03
C PRO A 253 -10.38 4.20 -8.97
N ASP A 254 -9.84 3.14 -8.39
CA ASP A 254 -9.30 2.01 -9.11
C ASP A 254 -10.05 0.71 -8.73
N PRO A 255 -10.82 0.14 -9.67
CA PRO A 255 -11.62 -1.05 -9.41
C PRO A 255 -10.80 -2.36 -9.34
N PHE A 256 -9.48 -2.31 -9.55
CA PHE A 256 -8.63 -3.48 -9.72
C PHE A 256 -7.38 -3.53 -8.81
N VAL A 257 -7.24 -2.64 -7.82
CA VAL A 257 -6.15 -2.79 -6.81
C VAL A 257 -6.45 -3.92 -5.83
N PHE A 258 -7.73 -4.25 -5.62
CA PHE A 258 -8.18 -5.27 -4.66
C PHE A 258 -7.46 -5.18 -3.32
N ARG A 259 -7.31 -3.96 -2.77
CA ARG A 259 -6.79 -3.80 -1.40
C ARG A 259 -7.67 -4.56 -0.41
N LYS A 260 -7.11 -4.88 0.75
CA LYS A 260 -7.92 -5.35 1.88
C LYS A 260 -8.97 -4.30 2.23
N GLN A 261 -10.17 -4.76 2.47
CA GLN A 261 -11.27 -3.96 2.99
C GLN A 261 -11.21 -4.01 4.52
N TYR A 262 -11.16 -2.83 5.12
CA TYR A 262 -11.14 -2.66 6.56
C TYR A 262 -12.42 -1.98 7.02
N ASP A 263 -12.85 -2.29 8.23
CA ASP A 263 -13.98 -1.68 8.95
C ASP A 263 -15.37 -1.80 8.29
N ASP A 264 -15.44 -2.22 7.03
CA ASP A 264 -16.66 -2.51 6.29
C ASP A 264 -16.92 -4.02 6.20
N PRO A 265 -18.16 -4.47 6.45
CA PRO A 265 -18.53 -5.85 6.21
C PRO A 265 -18.52 -6.15 4.70
N PRO A 266 -18.13 -7.37 4.28
CA PRO A 266 -18.11 -7.73 2.87
C PRO A 266 -19.51 -7.69 2.27
N GLU A 267 -19.66 -7.02 1.13
CA GLU A 267 -20.93 -6.96 0.41
C GLU A 267 -21.28 -8.30 -0.22
N TYR A 268 -22.54 -8.71 -0.13
CA TYR A 268 -23.02 -9.91 -0.82
C TYR A 268 -24.49 -9.81 -1.23
N LEU A 269 -24.87 -10.63 -2.21
CA LEU A 269 -26.24 -10.80 -2.67
C LEU A 269 -26.62 -12.27 -2.67
N VAL A 270 -27.77 -12.61 -2.08
CA VAL A 270 -28.32 -13.97 -2.14
C VAL A 270 -29.59 -14.00 -2.99
N ARG A 271 -29.62 -14.87 -4.01
CA ARG A 271 -30.80 -15.09 -4.86
C ARG A 271 -30.96 -16.57 -5.17
N GLY A 272 -32.11 -17.15 -4.83
CA GLY A 272 -32.36 -18.58 -5.07
C GLY A 272 -31.34 -19.52 -4.40
N GLY A 273 -30.71 -19.08 -3.30
CA GLY A 273 -29.62 -19.79 -2.62
C GLY A 273 -28.23 -19.62 -3.25
N LEU A 274 -28.09 -18.90 -4.35
CA LEU A 274 -26.78 -18.52 -4.90
C LEU A 274 -26.24 -17.29 -4.16
N VAL A 275 -24.98 -17.31 -3.74
CA VAL A 275 -24.33 -16.23 -2.99
C VAL A 275 -23.28 -15.56 -3.86
N PHE A 276 -23.50 -14.28 -4.17
CA PHE A 276 -22.61 -13.46 -4.97
C PHE A 276 -21.90 -12.42 -4.12
N SER A 277 -20.66 -12.11 -4.43
CA SER A 277 -19.87 -11.06 -3.77
C SER A 277 -18.95 -10.39 -4.79
N PRO A 278 -18.62 -9.10 -4.63
CA PRO A 278 -17.43 -8.53 -5.24
C PRO A 278 -16.20 -9.39 -4.93
N MET A 279 -15.30 -9.50 -5.89
CA MET A 279 -14.00 -10.13 -5.69
C MET A 279 -13.15 -9.21 -4.80
N SER A 280 -12.65 -9.76 -3.70
CA SER A 280 -11.77 -9.06 -2.75
C SER A 280 -10.49 -9.85 -2.50
N SER A 281 -9.48 -9.21 -1.92
CA SER A 281 -8.22 -9.88 -1.56
C SER A 281 -8.43 -10.99 -0.52
N GLU A 282 -9.30 -10.76 0.46
CA GLU A 282 -9.63 -11.71 1.53
C GLU A 282 -10.32 -12.95 0.96
N PHE A 283 -11.24 -12.73 0.00
CA PHE A 283 -11.88 -13.83 -0.68
C PHE A 283 -10.85 -14.68 -1.45
N LEU A 284 -9.96 -14.06 -2.22
CA LEU A 284 -8.90 -14.78 -2.94
C LEU A 284 -7.93 -15.49 -1.98
N GLU A 285 -7.60 -14.87 -0.85
CA GLU A 285 -6.78 -15.48 0.20
C GLU A 285 -7.42 -16.76 0.75
N SER A 286 -8.73 -16.75 0.98
CA SER A 286 -9.48 -17.95 1.41
C SER A 286 -9.40 -19.12 0.41
N LEU A 287 -9.12 -18.82 -0.86
CA LEU A 287 -9.02 -19.78 -1.95
C LEU A 287 -7.60 -20.30 -2.23
N LYS A 288 -6.55 -19.73 -1.61
CA LYS A 288 -5.14 -20.10 -1.88
C LYS A 288 -4.86 -21.61 -1.80
N ARG A 289 -5.50 -22.32 -0.85
CA ARG A 289 -5.35 -23.78 -0.68
C ARG A 289 -6.03 -24.62 -1.77
N LYS A 290 -6.79 -24.00 -2.67
CA LYS A 290 -7.53 -24.63 -3.77
C LYS A 290 -7.03 -24.18 -5.15
N SER A 291 -5.78 -23.72 -5.23
CA SER A 291 -5.16 -23.15 -6.45
C SER A 291 -5.04 -24.11 -7.63
N SER A 292 -5.31 -25.40 -7.46
CA SER A 292 -5.41 -26.37 -8.56
C SER A 292 -6.74 -26.31 -9.33
N ASP A 293 -7.79 -25.69 -8.78
CA ASP A 293 -9.06 -25.50 -9.51
C ASP A 293 -8.89 -24.43 -10.60
N ARG A 294 -9.20 -24.78 -11.84
CA ARG A 294 -9.06 -23.89 -13.00
C ARG A 294 -9.85 -22.58 -12.89
N ARG A 295 -11.01 -22.58 -12.25
CA ARG A 295 -11.80 -21.34 -12.04
C ARG A 295 -11.08 -20.44 -11.05
N ILE A 296 -10.56 -21.01 -9.97
CA ILE A 296 -9.78 -20.28 -8.97
C ILE A 296 -8.51 -19.69 -9.62
N GLN A 297 -7.82 -20.44 -10.48
CA GLN A 297 -6.69 -19.92 -11.26
C GLN A 297 -7.10 -18.73 -12.13
N TYR A 298 -8.28 -18.77 -12.74
CA TYR A 298 -8.78 -17.64 -13.53
C TYR A 298 -9.10 -16.41 -12.67
N LEU A 299 -9.56 -16.59 -11.42
CA LEU A 299 -9.74 -15.47 -10.48
C LEU A 299 -8.41 -14.80 -10.13
N PHE A 300 -7.36 -15.59 -9.84
CA PHE A 300 -6.01 -15.06 -9.62
C PHE A 300 -5.45 -14.37 -10.87
N TYR A 301 -5.67 -14.93 -12.05
CA TYR A 301 -5.31 -14.26 -13.30
C TYR A 301 -6.00 -12.90 -13.45
N ALA A 302 -7.32 -12.83 -13.21
CA ALA A 302 -8.06 -11.57 -13.27
C ALA A 302 -7.54 -10.55 -12.25
N TYR A 303 -7.20 -11.01 -11.03
CA TYR A 303 -6.57 -10.18 -9.99
C TYR A 303 -5.23 -9.60 -10.45
N ASP A 304 -4.33 -10.42 -11.01
CA ASP A 304 -2.96 -9.99 -11.38
C ASP A 304 -2.91 -9.17 -12.68
N TYR A 305 -3.83 -9.41 -13.62
CA TYR A 305 -3.71 -8.91 -14.99
C TYR A 305 -4.83 -7.99 -15.47
N ALA A 306 -5.86 -7.71 -14.65
CA ALA A 306 -7.00 -6.87 -15.04
C ALA A 306 -6.63 -5.54 -15.70
N LYS A 307 -5.53 -4.91 -15.25
CA LYS A 307 -5.06 -3.62 -15.76
C LYS A 307 -4.09 -3.71 -16.94
N ARG A 308 -3.49 -4.87 -17.20
CA ARG A 308 -2.32 -5.02 -18.09
C ARG A 308 -2.66 -5.58 -19.46
N ASP A 309 -3.58 -6.53 -19.54
CA ASP A 309 -3.90 -7.21 -20.78
C ASP A 309 -4.99 -6.51 -21.61
N GLY A 310 -5.69 -5.55 -21.02
CA GLY A 310 -6.79 -4.82 -21.63
C GLY A 310 -8.10 -5.62 -21.77
N LEU A 311 -8.15 -6.88 -21.33
CA LEU A 311 -9.32 -7.77 -21.44
C LEU A 311 -10.46 -7.32 -20.53
N HIS A 312 -10.14 -6.56 -19.49
CA HIS A 312 -11.08 -6.13 -18.46
C HIS A 312 -11.41 -4.64 -18.52
N LEU A 313 -10.98 -3.94 -19.57
CA LEU A 313 -11.30 -2.52 -19.78
C LEU A 313 -12.82 -2.27 -19.76
N GLY A 314 -13.21 -1.21 -19.04
CA GLY A 314 -14.61 -0.82 -18.84
C GLY A 314 -15.41 -1.76 -17.93
N ARG A 315 -14.75 -2.58 -17.10
CA ARG A 315 -15.37 -3.16 -15.91
C ARG A 315 -15.12 -2.24 -14.72
N ASP A 316 -16.08 -2.22 -13.81
CA ASP A 316 -16.00 -1.48 -12.54
C ASP A 316 -15.70 -2.42 -11.36
N GLY A 317 -15.37 -3.68 -11.67
CA GLY A 317 -15.06 -4.73 -10.70
C GLY A 317 -15.38 -6.13 -11.24
N PHE A 318 -15.30 -7.11 -10.34
CA PHE A 318 -15.66 -8.50 -10.62
C PHE A 318 -16.64 -9.00 -9.59
N ILE A 319 -17.73 -9.60 -10.06
CA ILE A 319 -18.67 -10.32 -9.19
C ILE A 319 -18.43 -11.81 -9.32
N VAL A 320 -18.33 -12.50 -8.19
CA VAL A 320 -18.05 -13.93 -8.10
C VAL A 320 -19.25 -14.64 -7.49
N LEU A 321 -19.64 -15.80 -8.02
CA LEU A 321 -20.51 -16.74 -7.31
C LEU A 321 -19.67 -17.47 -6.26
N ILE A 322 -19.63 -16.94 -5.04
CA ILE A 322 -18.71 -17.43 -3.99
C ILE A 322 -19.23 -18.68 -3.28
N ASN A 323 -20.55 -18.89 -3.25
CA ASN A 323 -21.14 -20.02 -2.55
C ASN A 323 -22.54 -20.37 -3.07
N ARG A 324 -23.03 -21.55 -2.67
CA ARG A 324 -24.39 -22.04 -2.91
C ARG A 324 -24.94 -22.62 -1.62
N LEU A 325 -26.05 -22.05 -1.14
CA LEU A 325 -26.91 -22.63 -0.12
C LEU A 325 -27.79 -23.70 -0.79
N PRO A 326 -27.59 -25.00 -0.50
CA PRO A 326 -28.24 -26.07 -1.27
C PRO A 326 -29.76 -26.01 -1.22
N HIS A 327 -30.39 -26.04 -2.41
CA HIS A 327 -31.85 -26.10 -2.57
C HIS A 327 -32.19 -26.76 -3.92
N PRO A 328 -33.33 -27.47 -4.09
CA PRO A 328 -33.68 -28.09 -5.37
C PRO A 328 -33.60 -27.15 -6.59
N VAL A 329 -34.01 -25.89 -6.41
CA VAL A 329 -34.00 -24.84 -7.45
C VAL A 329 -32.60 -24.51 -7.99
N ASN A 330 -31.53 -24.83 -7.25
CA ASN A 330 -30.15 -24.51 -7.60
C ASN A 330 -29.26 -25.76 -7.69
N SER A 331 -29.86 -26.94 -7.79
CA SER A 331 -29.15 -28.22 -7.84
C SER A 331 -28.13 -28.32 -8.98
N TYR A 332 -28.34 -27.60 -10.08
CA TYR A 332 -27.41 -27.52 -11.22
C TYR A 332 -26.22 -26.57 -11.01
N ALA A 333 -26.23 -25.75 -9.95
CA ALA A 333 -25.36 -24.57 -9.86
C ALA A 333 -23.95 -24.84 -9.29
N GLU A 334 -23.70 -26.04 -8.76
CA GLU A 334 -22.46 -26.38 -8.05
C GLU A 334 -21.20 -26.22 -8.92
N SER A 335 -21.30 -26.57 -10.20
CA SER A 335 -20.21 -26.43 -11.18
C SER A 335 -19.92 -24.98 -11.59
N PHE A 336 -20.63 -23.99 -11.04
CA PHE A 336 -20.40 -22.56 -11.33
C PHE A 336 -19.82 -21.79 -10.13
N VAL A 337 -19.72 -22.41 -8.95
CA VAL A 337 -19.10 -21.78 -7.77
C VAL A 337 -17.64 -21.42 -8.07
N ASN A 338 -17.20 -20.27 -7.56
CA ASN A 338 -15.94 -19.58 -7.88
C ASN A 338 -15.84 -19.08 -9.33
N GLY A 339 -16.96 -18.96 -10.04
CA GLY A 339 -17.02 -18.37 -11.37
C GLY A 339 -17.30 -16.87 -11.34
N LEU A 340 -16.68 -16.12 -12.26
CA LEU A 340 -17.03 -14.72 -12.51
C LEU A 340 -18.38 -14.61 -13.21
N VAL A 341 -19.23 -13.72 -12.71
CA VAL A 341 -20.48 -13.35 -13.35
C VAL A 341 -20.21 -12.21 -14.32
N SER A 342 -20.19 -12.52 -15.61
CA SER A 342 -19.94 -11.52 -16.67
C SER A 342 -21.23 -10.88 -17.18
N THR A 343 -22.29 -11.67 -17.32
CA THR A 343 -23.58 -11.22 -17.84
C THR A 343 -24.74 -11.95 -17.16
N VAL A 344 -25.89 -11.29 -17.07
CA VAL A 344 -27.18 -11.88 -16.69
C VAL A 344 -28.23 -11.36 -17.68
N ASN A 345 -28.95 -12.26 -18.37
CA ASN A 345 -29.98 -11.90 -19.36
C ASN A 345 -29.48 -10.92 -20.44
N GLY A 346 -28.21 -11.06 -20.86
CA GLY A 346 -27.57 -10.18 -21.83
C GLY A 346 -27.13 -8.81 -21.28
N VAL A 347 -27.39 -8.51 -20.01
CA VAL A 347 -26.88 -7.32 -19.31
C VAL A 347 -25.48 -7.62 -18.78
N ARG A 348 -24.50 -6.77 -19.11
CA ARG A 348 -23.14 -6.86 -18.57
C ARG A 348 -23.14 -6.48 -17.10
N ILE A 349 -22.57 -7.34 -16.26
CA ILE A 349 -22.43 -7.11 -14.82
C ILE A 349 -21.12 -6.38 -14.56
N ARG A 350 -21.21 -5.26 -13.84
CA ARG A 350 -20.07 -4.40 -13.50
C ARG A 350 -19.77 -4.40 -12.01
N ASP A 351 -20.81 -4.54 -11.20
CA ASP A 351 -20.82 -4.44 -9.75
C ASP A 351 -22.04 -5.21 -9.18
N LEU A 352 -22.22 -5.17 -7.87
CA LEU A 352 -23.31 -5.89 -7.21
C LEU A 352 -24.69 -5.26 -7.50
N GLN A 353 -24.74 -3.95 -7.73
CA GLN A 353 -25.98 -3.23 -8.05
C GLN A 353 -26.52 -3.60 -9.43
N SER A 354 -25.67 -3.63 -10.44
CA SER A 354 -26.02 -4.09 -11.79
C SER A 354 -26.42 -5.56 -11.82
N LEU A 355 -25.80 -6.41 -10.99
CA LEU A 355 -26.25 -7.79 -10.81
C LEU A 355 -27.67 -7.85 -10.23
N LYS A 356 -27.93 -7.12 -9.15
CA LYS A 356 -29.26 -7.07 -8.52
C LYS A 356 -30.32 -6.61 -9.52
N ALA A 357 -30.07 -5.51 -10.23
CA ALA A 357 -31.00 -4.98 -11.22
C ALA A 357 -31.28 -5.98 -12.36
N ALA A 358 -30.25 -6.68 -12.85
CA ALA A 358 -30.40 -7.68 -13.90
C ALA A 358 -31.20 -8.92 -13.44
N LEU A 359 -31.05 -9.33 -12.18
CA LEU A 359 -31.80 -10.45 -11.58
C LEU A 359 -33.26 -10.10 -11.25
N ASP A 360 -33.56 -8.81 -11.02
CA ASP A 360 -34.92 -8.32 -10.79
C ASP A 360 -35.68 -8.00 -12.09
N SER A 361 -34.99 -8.02 -13.24
CA SER A 361 -35.57 -7.81 -14.58
C SER A 361 -35.34 -9.03 -15.48
N PRO A 362 -36.01 -10.18 -15.21
CA PRO A 362 -35.87 -11.37 -16.05
C PRO A 362 -36.28 -11.05 -17.49
N ARG A 363 -35.51 -11.57 -18.46
CA ARG A 363 -35.94 -11.65 -19.87
C ARG A 363 -36.42 -13.07 -20.13
N ASP A 364 -37.62 -13.18 -20.67
CA ASP A 364 -38.25 -14.45 -21.07
C ASP A 364 -37.45 -15.16 -22.17
#